data_AF-A0A7Y5E860-F1
#
_entry.id   AF-A0A7Y5E860-F1
#
_cell.length_a   1.000
_cell.length_b   1.000
_cell.length_c   1.000
_cell.angle_alpha   90.00
_cell.angle_beta   90.00
_cell.angle_gamma   90.00
#
_symmetry.space_group_name_H-M   'P 1'
#
loop_
_entity.id
_entity.type
_entity.pdbx_description
1 polymer ?
#
loop_
_entity_poly.entity_id
_entity_poly.type
_entity_poly.pdbx_seq_one_letter_code
_entity_poly.pdbx_strand_id
1 'polypeptide(L)' 'PNAKKTHGGIMKKEAPVHVSNLKIVDAKGKPTRIGRKINEKTGNSVRYSKKTGEVIK' A
#
# COMPACT_ATOMS: atom_id res chain seq x y z
N PRO A 1 4.21 -28.75 23.27
CA PRO A 1 3.03 -28.01 22.75
C PRO A 1 2.93 -26.61 23.38
N ASN A 2 3.25 -25.54 22.64
CA ASN A 2 3.28 -24.17 23.17
C ASN A 2 2.14 -23.34 22.54
N ALA A 3 0.93 -23.45 23.10
CA ALA A 3 -0.21 -22.67 22.66
C ALA A 3 -0.13 -21.24 23.22
N LYS A 4 0.12 -20.25 22.36
CA LYS A 4 0.31 -18.83 22.73
C LYS A 4 -0.92 -18.13 23.34
N LYS A 5 -2.06 -18.82 23.46
CA LYS A 5 -3.35 -18.31 23.94
C LYS A 5 -4.04 -19.41 24.76
N THR A 6 -3.71 -19.51 26.05
CA THR A 6 -4.23 -20.54 26.96
C THR A 6 -5.57 -20.17 27.59
N HIS A 7 -5.99 -18.90 27.50
CA HIS A 7 -7.28 -18.41 27.98
C HIS A 7 -8.09 -17.97 26.75
N GLY A 8 -9.24 -18.61 26.53
CA GLY A 8 -10.16 -18.25 25.47
C GLY A 8 -10.58 -16.78 25.56
N GLY A 9 -10.90 -16.17 24.43
CA GLY A 9 -11.33 -14.77 24.36
C GLY A 9 -11.58 -14.32 22.93
N ILE A 10 -12.44 -13.30 22.77
CA ILE A 10 -12.74 -12.72 21.46
C ILE A 10 -11.55 -11.87 21.01
N MET A 11 -10.81 -12.35 20.01
CA MET A 11 -9.75 -11.56 19.37
C MET A 11 -10.33 -10.81 18.18
N LYS A 12 -10.28 -9.48 18.23
CA LYS A 12 -10.57 -8.65 17.05
C LYS A 12 -9.42 -8.81 16.06
N LYS A 13 -9.70 -9.38 14.89
CA LYS A 13 -8.76 -9.51 13.77
C LYS A 13 -9.38 -8.85 12.56
N GLU A 14 -8.58 -8.05 11.85
CA GLU A 14 -9.03 -7.37 10.64
C GLU A 14 -9.34 -8.38 9.53
N ALA A 15 -10.42 -8.11 8.80
CA ALA A 15 -10.79 -8.90 7.63
C ALA A 15 -9.97 -8.47 6.41
N PRO A 16 -9.67 -9.39 5.48
CA PRO A 16 -9.01 -9.04 4.23
C PRO A 16 -9.91 -8.16 3.37
N VAL A 17 -9.30 -7.23 2.63
CA VAL A 17 -9.99 -6.33 1.68
C VAL A 17 -9.42 -6.57 0.28
N HIS A 18 -10.30 -6.59 -0.72
CA HIS A 18 -9.89 -6.76 -2.12
C HIS A 18 -9.11 -5.54 -2.62
N VAL A 19 -8.03 -5.80 -3.37
CA VAL A 19 -7.09 -4.76 -3.82
C VAL A 19 -7.73 -3.68 -4.71
N SER A 20 -8.79 -4.01 -5.45
CA SER A 20 -9.52 -3.04 -6.29
C SER A 20 -10.21 -1.94 -5.49
N ASN A 21 -10.53 -2.19 -4.21
CA ASN A 21 -11.24 -1.26 -3.34
C ASN A 21 -10.28 -0.34 -2.59
N LEU A 22 -8.97 -0.53 -2.76
CA LEU A 22 -7.92 0.27 -2.15
C LEU A 22 -7.37 1.27 -3.17
N LYS A 23 -6.99 2.46 -2.69
CA LYS A 23 -6.29 3.47 -3.47
C LYS A 23 -5.03 3.88 -2.74
N ILE A 24 -3.96 4.11 -3.50
CA ILE A 24 -2.72 4.62 -2.94
C ILE A 24 -2.84 6.13 -2.76
N VAL A 25 -2.44 6.58 -1.58
CA VAL A 25 -2.44 7.98 -1.19
C VAL A 25 -1.09 8.56 -1.59
N ASP A 26 -1.15 9.68 -2.31
CA ASP A 26 0.04 10.45 -2.70
C ASP A 26 0.61 11.21 -1.49
N ALA A 27 1.85 11.73 -1.59
CA ALA A 27 2.49 12.48 -0.50
C ALA A 27 1.64 13.69 -0.01
N LYS A 28 0.77 14.22 -0.89
CA LYS A 28 -0.19 15.30 -0.62
C LYS A 28 -1.53 14.85 -0.02
N GLY A 29 -1.64 13.59 0.44
CA GLY A 29 -2.83 13.06 1.10
C GLY A 29 -4.02 12.77 0.17
N LYS A 30 -3.88 12.96 -1.15
CA LYS A 30 -4.96 12.72 -2.12
C LYS A 30 -4.88 11.30 -2.68
N PRO A 31 -6.01 10.60 -2.86
CA PRO A 31 -6.03 9.29 -3.51
C PRO A 31 -5.76 9.45 -5.01
N THR A 32 -4.78 8.71 -5.53
CA THR A 32 -4.34 8.81 -6.92
C THR A 32 -4.18 7.44 -7.57
N ARG A 33 -4.24 7.43 -8.91
CA ARG A 33 -3.91 6.26 -9.72
C ARG A 33 -2.41 6.32 -10.04
N ILE A 34 -1.76 5.16 -10.06
CA ILE A 34 -0.32 5.03 -10.29
C ILE A 34 -0.03 4.86 -11.77
N GLY A 35 1.10 5.42 -12.21
CA GLY A 35 1.85 4.97 -13.39
C GLY A 35 3.25 4.50 -12.98
N ARG A 36 3.95 3.80 -13.88
CA ARG A 36 5.37 3.43 -13.71
C ARG A 36 6.20 4.19 -14.73
N LYS A 37 7.29 4.80 -14.30
CA LYS A 37 8.32 5.41 -15.15
C LYS A 37 9.66 4.75 -14.82
N ILE A 38 10.51 4.58 -15.82
CA ILE A 38 11.88 4.12 -15.61
C ILE A 38 12.70 5.35 -15.23
N ASN A 39 13.40 5.27 -14.10
CA ASN A 39 14.24 6.37 -13.65
C ASN A 39 15.64 6.16 -14.26
N GLU A 40 16.02 7.01 -15.22
CA GLU A 40 17.22 6.84 -16.05
C GLU A 40 18.52 6.74 -15.22
N LYS A 41 18.56 7.35 -14.02
CA LYS A 41 19.72 7.30 -13.13
C LYS A 41 19.93 5.98 -12.38
N THR A 42 18.90 5.15 -12.23
CA THR A 42 18.97 3.93 -11.41
C THR A 42 18.47 2.68 -12.14
N GLY A 43 17.93 2.82 -13.36
CA GLY A 43 17.32 1.72 -14.12
C GLY A 43 16.03 1.16 -13.49
N ASN A 44 15.64 1.65 -12.31
CA ASN A 44 14.53 1.10 -11.53
C ASN A 44 13.19 1.69 -11.95
N SER A 45 12.15 0.85 -11.95
CA SER A 45 10.78 1.29 -12.18
C SER A 45 10.28 2.05 -10.94
N VAL A 46 10.03 3.33 -11.08
CA VAL A 46 9.50 4.19 -10.03
C VAL A 46 8.01 4.39 -10.26
N ARG A 47 7.22 4.28 -9.19
CA ARG A 47 5.79 4.61 -9.21
C ARG A 47 5.63 6.12 -9.14
N TYR A 48 4.82 6.69 -10.03
CA TYR A 48 4.45 8.11 -9.98
C TYR A 48 2.93 8.26 -9.89
N SER A 49 2.52 9.33 -9.24
CA SER A 49 1.12 9.74 -9.15
C SER A 49 0.68 10.33 -10.50
N LYS A 50 -0.38 9.78 -11.11
CA LYS A 50 -0.90 10.33 -12.38
C LYS A 50 -1.51 11.72 -12.25
N LYS A 51 -1.85 12.18 -11.03
CA LYS A 51 -2.45 13.50 -10.82
C LYS A 51 -1.40 14.60 -10.67
N THR A 52 -0.32 14.34 -9.95
CA THR A 52 0.69 15.34 -9.57
C THR A 52 2.01 15.15 -10.31
N GLY A 53 2.22 13.99 -10.94
CA GLY A 53 3.50 13.62 -11.56
C GLY A 53 4.60 13.32 -10.53
N GLU A 54 4.32 13.47 -9.23
CA GLU A 54 5.27 13.24 -8.16
C GLU A 54 5.55 11.74 -8.01
N VAL A 55 6.80 11.45 -7.66
CA VAL A 55 7.24 10.09 -7.35
C VAL A 55 6.63 9.67 -6.02
N ILE A 56 5.89 8.56 -6.05
CA ILE A 56 5.33 7.94 -4.85
C ILE A 56 6.46 7.13 -4.22
N LYS A 57 7.02 7.63 -3.11
CA LYS A 57 8.00 6.94 -2.28
C LYS A 57 7.31 6.27 -1.11
#